data_AF-A0A7L4YMH0-F1
#
_entry.id   AF-A0A7L4YMH0-F1
#
_cell.length_a   1.000
_cell.length_b   1.000
_cell.length_c   1.000
_cell.angle_alpha   90.00
_cell.angle_beta   90.00
_cell.angle_gamma   90.00
#
_symmetry.space_group_name_H-M   'P 1'
#
loop_
_entity.id
_entity.type
_entity.pdbx_description
1 polymer ?
#
loop_
_entity_poly.entity_id
_entity_poly.type
_entity_poly.pdbx_seq_one_letter_code
_entity_poly.pdbx_strand_id
1 'polypeptide(L)'
;MAEPTGVVVPAVSESGRRSTSALGRAVVAGALTATDPAGARAAQRETDWRRGYPVHFKRMVEVGFDDEAAAVRIARDGLASLHDQMRYRDSADADAADVPLGEVFDNEVSDPLVTSLVEGRNQPEAEFSLPYKGERLRGDGVRRQLDAWVREGAMEPSAADAVREVLDHPEWLALPGRTMVTLGATAEMGPLQALLRWGATVAAVDLPQPEIWRRLVDLARSSGGRLMVPTHSEGLLVERAGADLLHDLPTVAEWVRGLRGPLVLGNYVYADGEANLRVSTAVDALTAHVAGARDDLALAFLATPTDVYGVPAEAVTFSAQSYDSGRVARLVRPAVRTISGGRLLKRNYAPGSNPGLADSMVLQQGPNYILAKRLQRWRATAARRDGLEVSLNVAPPTRTRSVMKNRALAAAYAGAYRFGVDVFSPATSNTLMAALLVHDLNAGTGPLRDPWREEADKAVHGGLWRGPYEPRSALGIAVVLGMGRAKS
;
A
#
# COMPACT_ATOMS: atom_id res chain seq x y z
N MET A 1 27.36 15.86 6.53
CA MET A 1 25.90 15.63 6.60
C MET A 1 25.66 14.92 7.92
N ALA A 2 24.73 15.39 8.75
CA ALA A 2 24.38 14.68 9.98
C ALA A 2 23.92 13.26 9.65
N GLU A 3 24.27 12.28 10.48
CA GLU A 3 23.78 10.92 10.31
C GLU A 3 22.26 10.88 10.53
N PRO A 4 21.52 10.00 9.81
CA PRO A 4 20.11 9.82 10.08
C PRO A 4 19.90 9.20 11.47
N THR A 5 18.87 9.65 12.18
CA THR A 5 18.43 9.17 13.50
C THR A 5 17.07 8.47 13.42
N GLY A 6 16.63 7.84 14.51
CA GLY A 6 15.43 7.02 14.57
C GLY A 6 15.64 5.64 13.97
N VAL A 7 14.62 5.07 13.32
CA VAL A 7 14.76 3.83 12.54
C VAL A 7 15.64 4.06 11.32
N VAL A 8 16.73 3.31 11.18
CA VAL A 8 17.78 3.53 10.17
C VAL A 8 18.22 2.22 9.48
N VAL A 9 18.70 2.37 8.25
CA VAL A 9 19.34 1.30 7.47
C VAL A 9 20.73 1.03 8.06
N PRO A 10 21.17 -0.23 8.25
CA PRO A 10 22.47 -0.51 8.85
C PRO A 10 23.64 0.03 8.01
N ALA A 11 24.72 0.40 8.68
CA ALA A 11 26.00 0.68 8.03
C ALA A 11 26.60 -0.60 7.46
N VAL A 12 27.15 -0.54 6.23
CA VAL A 12 27.88 -1.65 5.63
C VAL A 12 29.27 -1.72 6.28
N SER A 13 29.60 -2.86 6.90
CA SER A 13 30.84 -3.06 7.68
C SER A 13 32.12 -2.60 6.97
N GLU A 14 32.25 -2.89 5.68
CA GLU A 14 33.43 -2.56 4.87
C GLU A 14 33.61 -1.06 4.61
N SER A 15 32.51 -0.31 4.52
CA SER A 15 32.55 1.10 4.11
C SER A 15 32.16 2.08 5.21
N GLY A 16 31.56 1.59 6.30
CA GLY A 16 30.91 2.40 7.32
C GLY A 16 29.67 3.17 6.83
N ARG A 17 29.29 3.05 5.55
CA ARG A 17 28.19 3.82 4.95
C ARG A 17 26.90 3.02 4.94
N ARG A 18 25.79 3.67 5.25
CA ARG A 18 24.44 3.11 5.13
C ARG A 18 24.06 2.93 3.65
N SER A 19 23.48 1.78 3.31
CA SER A 19 23.16 1.43 1.93
C SER A 19 21.85 0.67 1.81
N THR A 20 20.82 1.35 1.29
CA THR A 20 19.53 0.73 0.97
C THR A 20 19.64 -0.35 -0.10
N SER A 21 20.62 -0.26 -1.02
CA SER A 21 20.88 -1.33 -1.99
C SER A 21 21.43 -2.60 -1.34
N ALA A 22 22.33 -2.47 -0.37
CA ALA A 22 22.87 -3.62 0.36
C ALA A 22 21.77 -4.30 1.18
N LEU A 23 20.98 -3.51 1.91
CA LEU A 23 19.81 -3.98 2.64
C LEU A 23 18.82 -4.70 1.71
N GLY A 24 18.43 -4.08 0.61
CA GLY A 24 17.46 -4.66 -0.33
C GLY A 24 17.90 -6.02 -0.88
N ARG A 25 19.18 -6.18 -1.24
CA ARG A 25 19.74 -7.48 -1.67
C ARG A 25 19.67 -8.52 -0.57
N ALA A 26 20.09 -8.16 0.64
CA ALA A 26 20.13 -9.07 1.77
C ALA A 26 18.73 -9.52 2.20
N VAL A 27 17.74 -8.60 2.21
CA VAL A 27 16.36 -8.93 2.54
C VAL A 27 15.73 -9.85 1.50
N VAL A 28 15.88 -9.56 0.20
CA VAL A 28 15.34 -10.42 -0.87
C VAL A 28 16.05 -11.78 -0.90
N ALA A 29 17.36 -11.83 -0.65
CA ALA A 29 18.09 -13.08 -0.51
C ALA A 29 17.59 -13.87 0.73
N GLY A 30 17.40 -13.21 1.86
CA GLY A 30 16.85 -13.80 3.08
C GLY A 30 15.49 -14.45 2.84
N ALA A 31 14.57 -13.72 2.19
CA ALA A 31 13.23 -14.20 1.84
C ALA A 31 13.25 -15.46 0.94
N LEU A 32 14.26 -15.60 0.06
CA LEU A 32 14.36 -16.71 -0.88
C LEU A 32 15.23 -17.87 -0.39
N THR A 33 16.09 -17.66 0.61
CA THR A 33 17.15 -18.63 1.01
C THR A 33 16.62 -20.04 1.19
N ALA A 34 15.43 -20.13 1.76
CA ALA A 34 14.90 -21.37 2.25
C ALA A 34 13.94 -22.09 1.28
N THR A 35 13.47 -21.39 0.25
CA THR A 35 12.52 -21.89 -0.77
C THR A 35 13.14 -21.93 -2.16
N ASP A 36 14.06 -21.01 -2.47
CA ASP A 36 14.82 -20.95 -3.71
C ASP A 36 16.26 -20.47 -3.48
N PRO A 37 17.17 -21.36 -3.03
CA PRO A 37 18.57 -21.04 -2.80
C PRO A 37 19.30 -20.47 -4.01
N ALA A 38 18.87 -20.83 -5.23
CA ALA A 38 19.44 -20.29 -6.47
C ALA A 38 19.03 -18.82 -6.67
N GLY A 39 17.74 -18.50 -6.51
CA GLY A 39 17.23 -17.14 -6.52
C GLY A 39 17.85 -16.26 -5.42
N ALA A 40 18.05 -16.81 -4.22
CA ALA A 40 18.71 -16.12 -3.11
C ALA A 40 20.15 -15.71 -3.46
N ARG A 41 20.96 -16.65 -4.00
CA ARG A 41 22.33 -16.37 -4.46
C ARG A 41 22.35 -15.36 -5.61
N ALA A 42 21.37 -15.41 -6.51
CA ALA A 42 21.25 -14.43 -7.59
C ALA A 42 21.00 -13.02 -7.05
N ALA A 43 20.06 -12.85 -6.11
CA ALA A 43 19.77 -11.56 -5.48
C ALA A 43 20.99 -11.01 -4.71
N GLN A 44 21.70 -11.87 -3.99
CA GLN A 44 22.90 -11.47 -3.23
C GLN A 44 24.04 -10.98 -4.14
N ARG A 45 24.18 -11.56 -5.34
CA ARG A 45 25.24 -11.25 -6.31
C ARG A 45 24.88 -10.13 -7.30
N GLU A 46 23.68 -9.56 -7.22
CA GLU A 46 23.27 -8.46 -8.10
C GLU A 46 24.15 -7.21 -7.86
N THR A 47 24.88 -6.79 -8.87
CA THR A 47 25.85 -5.70 -8.78
C THR A 47 25.23 -4.33 -9.07
N ASP A 48 24.18 -4.27 -9.89
CA ASP A 48 23.41 -3.06 -10.21
C ASP A 48 21.99 -3.16 -9.65
N TRP A 49 21.88 -3.22 -8.32
CA TRP A 49 20.57 -3.34 -7.63
C TRP A 49 19.56 -2.28 -8.06
N ARG A 50 20.01 -1.06 -8.40
CA ARG A 50 19.12 0.02 -8.82
C ARG A 50 18.34 -0.31 -10.09
N ARG A 51 18.88 -1.18 -10.95
CA ARG A 51 18.24 -1.61 -12.21
C ARG A 51 17.82 -3.07 -12.20
N GLY A 52 18.59 -3.94 -11.54
CA GLY A 52 18.40 -5.40 -11.53
C GLY A 52 17.36 -5.93 -10.55
N TYR A 53 16.96 -5.14 -9.54
CA TYR A 53 15.97 -5.57 -8.53
C TYR A 53 14.68 -6.23 -9.06
N PRO A 54 14.07 -5.80 -10.20
CA PRO A 54 12.74 -6.29 -10.59
C PRO A 54 12.69 -7.82 -10.76
N VAL A 55 13.75 -8.42 -11.32
CA VAL A 55 13.77 -9.87 -11.55
C VAL A 55 13.68 -10.66 -10.25
N HIS A 56 14.28 -10.14 -9.17
CA HIS A 56 14.30 -10.82 -7.87
C HIS A 56 12.95 -10.69 -7.14
N PHE A 57 12.28 -9.54 -7.25
CA PHE A 57 10.91 -9.39 -6.71
C PHE A 57 9.90 -10.24 -7.47
N LYS A 58 10.03 -10.33 -8.79
CA LYS A 58 9.22 -11.24 -9.61
C LYS A 58 9.44 -12.70 -9.19
N ARG A 59 10.70 -13.10 -8.99
CA ARG A 59 11.05 -14.47 -8.60
C ARG A 59 10.39 -14.91 -7.29
N MET A 60 10.31 -14.02 -6.29
CA MET A 60 9.61 -14.33 -5.03
C MET A 60 8.13 -14.70 -5.24
N VAL A 61 7.45 -14.04 -6.18
CA VAL A 61 6.06 -14.39 -6.51
C VAL A 61 5.99 -15.68 -7.32
N GLU A 62 6.92 -15.89 -8.27
CA GLU A 62 6.99 -17.13 -9.06
C GLU A 62 7.23 -18.36 -8.20
N VAL A 63 8.07 -18.28 -7.17
CA VAL A 63 8.38 -19.41 -6.28
C VAL A 63 7.19 -19.78 -5.41
N GLY A 64 6.45 -18.78 -4.89
CA GLY A 64 5.25 -19.00 -4.09
C GLY A 64 3.96 -19.19 -4.90
N PHE A 65 4.05 -19.28 -6.23
CA PHE A 65 2.87 -19.17 -7.09
C PHE A 65 1.94 -20.39 -6.98
N ASP A 66 2.55 -21.57 -7.06
CA ASP A 66 1.87 -22.88 -7.00
C ASP A 66 2.22 -23.62 -5.69
N ASP A 67 2.80 -22.93 -4.71
CA ASP A 67 3.20 -23.49 -3.42
C ASP A 67 2.88 -22.46 -2.29
N GLU A 68 1.75 -22.67 -1.62
CA GLU A 68 1.33 -21.83 -0.49
C GLU A 68 2.38 -21.82 0.63
N ALA A 69 2.96 -22.97 0.97
CA ALA A 69 3.93 -23.06 2.06
C ALA A 69 5.18 -22.24 1.72
N ALA A 70 5.64 -22.28 0.47
CA ALA A 70 6.73 -21.43 -0.01
C ALA A 70 6.35 -19.95 0.03
N ALA A 71 5.15 -19.56 -0.40
CA ALA A 71 4.68 -18.17 -0.36
C ALA A 71 4.65 -17.59 1.06
N VAL A 72 4.07 -18.35 2.01
CA VAL A 72 4.00 -17.97 3.43
C VAL A 72 5.41 -17.90 4.03
N ARG A 73 6.28 -18.84 3.67
CA ARG A 73 7.67 -18.84 4.15
C ARG A 73 8.47 -17.66 3.62
N ILE A 74 8.35 -17.33 2.33
CA ILE A 74 8.98 -16.14 1.73
C ILE A 74 8.54 -14.87 2.46
N ALA A 75 7.26 -14.76 2.81
CA ALA A 75 6.74 -13.64 3.58
C ALA A 75 7.37 -13.55 4.97
N ARG A 76 7.38 -14.64 5.73
CA ARG A 76 7.95 -14.69 7.09
C ARG A 76 9.46 -14.46 7.09
N ASP A 77 10.20 -15.12 6.21
CA ASP A 77 11.66 -15.00 6.11
C ASP A 77 12.07 -13.60 5.62
N GLY A 78 11.27 -12.96 4.75
CA GLY A 78 11.46 -11.57 4.32
C GLY A 78 11.25 -10.55 5.43
N LEU A 79 10.21 -10.73 6.26
CA LEU A 79 9.95 -9.92 7.45
C LEU A 79 11.09 -10.05 8.47
N ALA A 80 11.47 -11.29 8.80
CA ALA A 80 12.55 -11.58 9.74
C ALA A 80 13.87 -10.96 9.27
N SER A 81 14.26 -11.20 8.00
CA SER A 81 15.50 -10.66 7.44
C SER A 81 15.54 -9.12 7.45
N LEU A 82 14.40 -8.45 7.23
CA LEU A 82 14.34 -6.99 7.32
C LEU A 82 14.50 -6.52 8.77
N HIS A 83 13.79 -7.13 9.72
CA HIS A 83 13.83 -6.74 11.13
C HIS A 83 15.21 -6.98 11.76
N ASP A 84 15.84 -8.11 11.45
CA ASP A 84 17.18 -8.47 11.96
C ASP A 84 18.28 -7.50 11.49
N GLN A 85 18.09 -6.88 10.31
CA GLN A 85 19.07 -5.96 9.73
C GLN A 85 18.84 -4.51 10.11
N MET A 86 17.60 -4.11 10.31
CA MET A 86 17.27 -2.71 10.60
C MET A 86 17.72 -2.33 12.01
N ARG A 87 18.08 -1.05 12.16
CA ARG A 87 18.63 -0.51 13.41
C ARG A 87 17.82 0.68 13.86
N TYR A 88 18.00 1.05 15.12
CA TYR A 88 17.53 2.31 15.67
C TYR A 88 18.71 3.10 16.20
N ARG A 89 18.70 4.41 15.99
CA ARG A 89 19.75 5.34 16.42
C ARG A 89 19.14 6.54 17.10
N ASP A 90 19.40 6.69 18.39
CA ASP A 90 18.75 7.71 19.23
C ASP A 90 19.26 9.14 18.91
N SER A 91 20.57 9.31 18.74
CA SER A 91 21.21 10.61 18.49
C SER A 91 22.02 10.64 17.19
N ALA A 92 22.14 11.84 16.61
CA ALA A 92 22.98 12.12 15.45
C ALA A 92 24.47 12.19 15.81
N ASP A 93 24.82 12.13 17.10
CA ASP A 93 26.19 12.12 17.59
C ASP A 93 26.98 10.95 17.03
N ALA A 94 28.25 11.16 16.66
CA ALA A 94 29.08 10.13 16.02
C ALA A 94 29.26 8.89 16.92
N ASP A 95 29.31 9.09 18.24
CA ASP A 95 29.52 8.03 19.22
C ASP A 95 28.23 7.27 19.59
N ALA A 96 27.06 7.72 19.12
CA ALA A 96 25.81 7.02 19.37
C ALA A 96 25.85 5.62 18.71
N ALA A 97 25.51 4.60 19.49
CA ALA A 97 25.46 3.23 18.99
C ALA A 97 24.13 2.97 18.26
N ASP A 98 24.20 2.24 17.16
CA ASP A 98 23.02 1.65 16.53
C ASP A 98 22.59 0.43 17.37
N VAL A 99 21.34 0.41 17.82
CA VAL A 99 20.74 -0.75 18.48
C VAL A 99 19.87 -1.55 17.51
N PRO A 100 19.70 -2.86 17.68
CA PRO A 100 18.73 -3.64 16.91
C PRO A 100 17.32 -3.05 17.00
N LEU A 101 16.60 -3.00 15.87
CA LEU A 101 15.26 -2.39 15.84
C LEU A 101 14.28 -3.05 16.81
N GLY A 102 14.40 -4.36 17.06
CA GLY A 102 13.50 -5.07 17.98
C GLY A 102 13.64 -4.61 19.44
N GLU A 103 14.85 -4.20 19.85
CA GLU A 103 15.16 -3.85 21.25
C GLU A 103 14.61 -2.46 21.65
N VAL A 104 14.11 -1.67 20.69
CA VAL A 104 13.56 -0.33 20.98
C VAL A 104 12.33 -0.38 21.88
N PHE A 105 11.60 -1.49 21.87
CA PHE A 105 10.37 -1.67 22.65
C PHE A 105 10.61 -2.18 24.06
N ASP A 106 11.85 -2.55 24.42
CA ASP A 106 12.19 -3.07 25.74
C ASP A 106 12.45 -1.94 26.76
N ASN A 107 12.64 -0.71 26.28
CA ASN A 107 12.92 0.45 27.12
C ASN A 107 11.64 1.11 27.63
N GLU A 108 11.69 1.67 28.83
CA GLU A 108 10.59 2.44 29.42
C GLU A 108 10.36 3.75 28.64
N VAL A 109 9.10 4.08 28.38
CA VAL A 109 8.71 5.31 27.68
C VAL A 109 8.66 6.47 28.69
N SER A 110 9.66 7.36 28.64
CA SER A 110 9.82 8.46 29.59
C SER A 110 8.77 9.59 29.46
N ASP A 111 8.21 9.81 28.27
CA ASP A 111 7.15 10.81 28.01
C ASP A 111 5.98 10.17 27.25
N PRO A 112 5.05 9.50 27.97
CA PRO A 112 3.96 8.79 27.33
C PRO A 112 2.92 9.74 26.72
N LEU A 113 2.44 9.39 25.52
CA LEU A 113 1.38 10.14 24.86
C LEU A 113 0.05 9.97 25.59
N VAL A 114 -0.69 11.06 25.74
CA VAL A 114 -2.08 11.05 26.22
C VAL A 114 -3.04 11.31 25.06
N THR A 115 -4.26 10.79 25.18
CA THR A 115 -5.29 10.97 24.15
C THR A 115 -6.11 12.24 24.39
N SER A 116 -6.09 13.15 23.43
CA SER A 116 -7.05 14.25 23.33
C SER A 116 -8.16 13.89 22.34
N LEU A 117 -9.44 14.09 22.72
CA LEU A 117 -10.59 13.78 21.87
C LEU A 117 -11.11 15.03 21.15
N VAL A 118 -11.35 14.91 19.85
CA VAL A 118 -12.02 15.93 19.03
C VAL A 118 -13.30 15.35 18.45
N GLU A 119 -14.44 15.89 18.88
CA GLU A 119 -15.75 15.48 18.42
C GLU A 119 -16.18 16.25 17.16
N GLY A 120 -16.72 15.52 16.20
CA GLY A 120 -17.40 16.08 15.04
C GLY A 120 -18.71 16.77 15.42
N ARG A 121 -19.08 17.79 14.65
CA ARG A 121 -20.28 18.61 14.91
C ARG A 121 -21.39 18.40 13.88
N ASN A 122 -21.09 17.67 12.80
CA ASN A 122 -22.05 17.40 11.74
C ASN A 122 -22.73 16.04 11.97
N GLN A 123 -23.85 15.80 11.29
CA GLN A 123 -24.45 14.48 11.28
C GLN A 123 -23.60 13.53 10.41
N PRO A 124 -23.39 12.27 10.83
CA PRO A 124 -22.79 11.24 9.98
C PRO A 124 -23.55 11.05 8.67
N GLU A 125 -22.84 10.79 7.58
CA GLU A 125 -23.49 10.36 6.33
C GLU A 125 -24.12 8.97 6.49
N ALA A 126 -25.44 8.88 6.34
CA ALA A 126 -26.21 7.65 6.52
C ALA A 126 -26.31 6.76 5.26
N GLU A 127 -25.68 7.18 4.15
CA GLU A 127 -25.63 6.40 2.91
C GLU A 127 -24.23 6.43 2.31
N PHE A 128 -23.83 5.35 1.64
CA PHE A 128 -22.58 5.34 0.89
C PHE A 128 -22.70 6.23 -0.35
N SER A 129 -21.72 7.13 -0.53
CA SER A 129 -21.60 7.97 -1.72
C SER A 129 -20.19 7.95 -2.27
N LEU A 130 -20.07 7.93 -3.60
CA LEU A 130 -18.79 7.79 -4.30
C LEU A 130 -18.47 9.04 -5.13
N PRO A 131 -17.43 9.81 -4.79
CA PRO A 131 -16.94 10.88 -5.63
C PRO A 131 -16.38 10.31 -6.94
N TYR A 132 -16.89 10.74 -8.09
CA TYR A 132 -16.43 10.29 -9.40
C TYR A 132 -16.60 11.38 -10.46
N LYS A 133 -15.50 11.76 -11.11
CA LYS A 133 -15.47 12.73 -12.23
C LYS A 133 -16.24 14.04 -11.99
N GLY A 134 -16.16 14.59 -10.77
CA GLY A 134 -16.81 15.85 -10.40
C GLY A 134 -18.24 15.70 -9.87
N GLU A 135 -18.80 14.49 -9.92
CA GLU A 135 -20.09 14.14 -9.35
C GLU A 135 -19.92 13.32 -8.07
N ARG A 136 -21.01 13.20 -7.31
CA ARG A 136 -21.10 12.31 -6.14
C ARG A 136 -22.21 11.30 -6.37
N LEU A 137 -21.82 10.09 -6.79
CA LEU A 137 -22.73 9.00 -7.12
C LEU A 137 -23.32 8.40 -5.84
N ARG A 138 -24.58 7.96 -5.92
CA ARG A 138 -25.35 7.31 -4.84
C ARG A 138 -26.23 6.20 -5.41
N GLY A 139 -26.58 5.21 -4.59
CA GLY A 139 -27.49 4.11 -4.96
C GLY A 139 -27.14 3.50 -6.33
N ASP A 140 -28.11 3.50 -7.24
CA ASP A 140 -27.95 2.95 -8.60
C ASP A 140 -26.85 3.62 -9.43
N GLY A 141 -26.52 4.89 -9.15
CA GLY A 141 -25.41 5.59 -9.79
C GLY A 141 -24.07 4.92 -9.47
N VAL A 142 -23.89 4.48 -8.22
CA VAL A 142 -22.71 3.71 -7.81
C VAL A 142 -22.74 2.33 -8.47
N ARG A 143 -23.87 1.61 -8.43
CA ARG A 143 -23.99 0.26 -9.01
C ARG A 143 -23.61 0.24 -10.50
N ARG A 144 -24.14 1.18 -11.29
CA ARG A 144 -23.78 1.33 -12.71
C ARG A 144 -22.31 1.64 -12.93
N GLN A 145 -21.70 2.43 -12.04
CA GLN A 145 -20.27 2.75 -12.15
C GLN A 145 -19.40 1.53 -11.82
N LEU A 146 -19.79 0.71 -10.85
CA LEU A 146 -19.13 -0.57 -10.56
C LEU A 146 -19.23 -1.53 -11.75
N ASP A 147 -20.43 -1.67 -12.35
CA ASP A 147 -20.63 -2.48 -13.57
C ASP A 147 -19.72 -2.01 -14.71
N ALA A 148 -19.59 -0.68 -14.87
CA ALA A 148 -18.74 -0.09 -15.88
C ALA A 148 -17.26 -0.44 -15.65
N TRP A 149 -16.76 -0.31 -14.42
CA TRP A 149 -15.38 -0.66 -14.09
C TRP A 149 -15.09 -2.14 -14.24
N VAL A 150 -16.01 -3.04 -13.89
CA VAL A 150 -15.83 -4.48 -14.13
C VAL A 150 -15.80 -4.78 -15.63
N ARG A 151 -16.75 -4.24 -16.39
CA ARG A 151 -16.82 -4.41 -17.86
C ARG A 151 -15.59 -3.88 -18.57
N GLU A 152 -15.03 -2.77 -18.10
CA GLU A 152 -13.81 -2.14 -18.65
C GLU A 152 -12.52 -2.81 -18.14
N GLY A 153 -12.64 -3.74 -17.19
CA GLY A 153 -11.50 -4.45 -16.61
C GLY A 153 -10.70 -3.60 -15.63
N ALA A 154 -11.26 -2.55 -15.05
CA ALA A 154 -10.60 -1.70 -14.07
C ALA A 154 -10.52 -2.33 -12.66
N MET A 155 -11.41 -3.28 -12.34
CA MET A 155 -11.46 -3.97 -11.05
C MET A 155 -11.94 -5.41 -11.20
N GLU A 156 -11.66 -6.24 -10.22
CA GLU A 156 -12.18 -7.60 -10.15
C GLU A 156 -13.67 -7.61 -9.74
N PRO A 157 -14.49 -8.56 -10.24
CA PRO A 157 -15.92 -8.64 -9.91
C PRO A 157 -16.20 -8.69 -8.41
N SER A 158 -15.39 -9.42 -7.63
CA SER A 158 -15.59 -9.51 -6.18
C SER A 158 -15.41 -8.18 -5.45
N ALA A 159 -14.64 -7.25 -6.02
CA ALA A 159 -14.52 -5.88 -5.49
C ALA A 159 -15.83 -5.11 -5.65
N ALA A 160 -16.48 -5.27 -6.81
CA ALA A 160 -17.76 -4.64 -7.07
C ALA A 160 -18.86 -5.23 -6.18
N ASP A 161 -18.88 -6.54 -6.01
CA ASP A 161 -19.85 -7.23 -5.14
C ASP A 161 -19.71 -6.77 -3.68
N ALA A 162 -18.49 -6.71 -3.16
CA ALA A 162 -18.22 -6.20 -1.80
C ALA A 162 -18.74 -4.76 -1.59
N VAL A 163 -18.56 -3.88 -2.58
CA VAL A 163 -19.07 -2.49 -2.49
C VAL A 163 -20.60 -2.44 -2.61
N ARG A 164 -21.21 -3.35 -3.37
CA ARG A 164 -22.68 -3.48 -3.41
C ARG A 164 -23.22 -3.92 -2.05
N GLU A 165 -22.54 -4.83 -1.37
CA GLU A 165 -22.94 -5.25 -0.02
C GLU A 165 -22.84 -4.09 0.98
N VAL A 166 -21.79 -3.26 0.92
CA VAL A 166 -21.70 -2.03 1.74
C VAL A 166 -22.81 -1.02 1.42
N LEU A 167 -23.23 -0.91 0.15
CA LEU A 167 -24.38 -0.08 -0.23
C LEU A 167 -25.68 -0.59 0.41
N ASP A 168 -25.81 -1.90 0.56
CA ASP A 168 -26.97 -2.57 1.14
C ASP A 168 -26.94 -2.59 2.69
N HIS A 169 -25.78 -2.29 3.29
CA HIS A 169 -25.53 -2.23 4.74
C HIS A 169 -24.88 -0.90 5.19
N PRO A 170 -25.58 0.24 5.08
CA PRO A 170 -25.03 1.55 5.47
C PRO A 170 -24.63 1.65 6.95
N GLU A 171 -25.19 0.82 7.83
CA GLU A 171 -24.82 0.73 9.24
C GLU A 171 -23.36 0.30 9.48
N TRP A 172 -22.73 -0.35 8.50
CA TRP A 172 -21.32 -0.75 8.59
C TRP A 172 -20.34 0.41 8.44
N LEU A 173 -20.74 1.51 7.79
CA LEU A 173 -19.86 2.61 7.40
C LEU A 173 -19.14 3.27 8.60
N ALA A 174 -19.81 3.32 9.75
CA ALA A 174 -19.27 3.89 10.98
C ALA A 174 -18.29 2.96 11.74
N LEU A 175 -18.10 1.72 11.26
CA LEU A 175 -17.32 0.66 11.94
C LEU A 175 -17.74 0.51 13.42
N PRO A 176 -19.02 0.20 13.70
CA PRO A 176 -19.53 0.18 15.06
C PRO A 176 -18.70 -0.75 15.97
N GLY A 177 -18.34 -0.25 17.14
CA GLY A 177 -17.58 -1.01 18.14
C GLY A 177 -16.07 -1.12 17.88
N ARG A 178 -15.55 -0.56 16.79
CA ARG A 178 -14.11 -0.57 16.46
C ARG A 178 -13.51 0.84 16.47
N THR A 179 -12.24 0.95 16.85
CA THR A 179 -11.45 2.17 16.67
C THR A 179 -10.45 1.96 15.53
N MET A 180 -10.51 2.83 14.51
CA MET A 180 -9.55 2.80 13.41
C MET A 180 -8.27 3.57 13.80
N VAL A 181 -7.15 2.87 13.96
CA VAL A 181 -5.83 3.50 14.11
C VAL A 181 -5.26 3.76 12.71
N THR A 182 -5.10 5.02 12.33
CA THR A 182 -4.58 5.42 11.01
C THR A 182 -3.15 5.94 11.15
N LEU A 183 -2.17 5.10 10.80
CA LEU A 183 -0.77 5.49 10.71
C LEU A 183 -0.50 6.19 9.38
N GLY A 184 -0.12 7.47 9.42
CA GLY A 184 -0.09 8.33 8.24
C GLY A 184 -1.46 8.96 7.98
N ALA A 185 -2.01 9.65 8.98
CA ALA A 185 -3.35 10.23 8.97
C ALA A 185 -3.64 11.21 7.82
N THR A 186 -2.60 11.84 7.27
CA THR A 186 -2.70 12.76 6.12
C THR A 186 -2.47 12.10 4.76
N ALA A 187 -2.26 10.79 4.71
CA ALA A 187 -2.08 10.06 3.45
C ALA A 187 -3.33 10.21 2.57
N GLU A 188 -3.16 10.65 1.32
CA GLU A 188 -4.27 10.88 0.37
C GLU A 188 -5.10 9.61 0.10
N MET A 189 -4.49 8.44 0.27
CA MET A 189 -5.14 7.14 0.10
C MET A 189 -5.72 6.56 1.40
N GLY A 190 -5.43 7.15 2.56
CA GLY A 190 -5.85 6.62 3.87
C GLY A 190 -7.32 6.91 4.18
N PRO A 191 -8.06 6.01 4.84
CA PRO A 191 -9.52 6.04 4.92
C PRO A 191 -10.08 7.11 5.88
N LEU A 192 -9.22 7.85 6.59
CA LEU A 192 -9.59 8.78 7.67
C LEU A 192 -10.71 9.74 7.26
N GLN A 193 -10.61 10.36 6.07
CA GLN A 193 -11.63 11.32 5.64
C GLN A 193 -13.00 10.67 5.37
N ALA A 194 -13.01 9.45 4.82
CA ALA A 194 -14.25 8.70 4.61
C ALA A 194 -14.85 8.25 5.94
N LEU A 195 -14.03 7.67 6.82
CA LEU A 195 -14.46 7.14 8.12
C LEU A 195 -15.00 8.24 9.04
N LEU A 196 -14.32 9.39 9.15
CA LEU A 196 -14.82 10.51 9.94
C LEU A 196 -16.16 11.04 9.40
N ARG A 197 -16.34 11.07 8.08
CA ARG A 197 -17.59 11.49 7.45
C ARG A 197 -18.74 10.52 7.74
N TRP A 198 -18.44 9.23 7.83
CA TRP A 198 -19.40 8.17 8.20
C TRP A 198 -19.65 8.04 9.70
N GLY A 199 -19.01 8.84 10.54
CA GLY A 199 -19.24 8.81 11.99
C GLY A 199 -18.32 7.88 12.77
N ALA A 200 -17.30 7.30 12.14
CA ALA A 200 -16.38 6.40 12.81
C ALA A 200 -15.47 7.12 13.82
N THR A 201 -14.87 6.32 14.71
CA THR A 201 -13.83 6.78 15.64
C THR A 201 -12.46 6.44 15.07
N VAL A 202 -11.61 7.46 14.90
CA VAL A 202 -10.30 7.33 14.29
C VAL A 202 -9.22 7.83 15.25
N ALA A 203 -8.28 6.97 15.61
CA ALA A 203 -7.03 7.33 16.27
C ALA A 203 -5.97 7.64 15.21
N ALA A 204 -5.59 8.91 15.10
CA ALA A 204 -4.68 9.37 14.05
C ALA A 204 -3.23 9.42 14.56
N VAL A 205 -2.29 8.92 13.77
CA VAL A 205 -0.85 9.15 13.99
C VAL A 205 -0.28 9.82 12.75
N ASP A 206 0.36 10.96 12.95
CA ASP A 206 1.12 11.70 11.94
C ASP A 206 2.17 12.57 12.63
N LEU A 207 3.06 13.15 11.84
CA LEU A 207 4.20 13.93 12.31
C LEU A 207 3.75 15.05 13.28
N PRO A 208 4.58 15.40 14.29
CA PRO A 208 4.29 16.46 15.26
C PRO A 208 4.48 17.85 14.64
N GLN A 209 3.65 18.18 13.64
CA GLN A 209 3.68 19.45 12.92
C GLN A 209 2.34 20.17 13.08
N PRO A 210 2.31 21.40 13.63
CA PRO A 210 1.07 22.14 13.87
C PRO A 210 0.15 22.27 12.66
N GLU A 211 0.71 22.43 11.45
CA GLU A 211 -0.09 22.56 10.22
C GLU A 211 -0.83 21.26 9.84
N ILE A 212 -0.26 20.10 10.17
CA ILE A 212 -0.93 18.81 9.96
C ILE A 212 -2.13 18.72 10.90
N TRP A 213 -1.90 18.98 12.18
CA TRP A 213 -2.92 18.82 13.21
C TRP A 213 -4.03 19.85 13.14
N ARG A 214 -3.74 21.09 12.71
CA ARG A 214 -4.78 22.08 12.42
C ARG A 214 -5.77 21.55 11.39
N ARG A 215 -5.27 21.01 10.27
CA ARG A 215 -6.11 20.44 9.21
C ARG A 215 -6.90 19.22 9.67
N LEU A 216 -6.29 18.31 10.43
CA LEU A 216 -6.97 17.12 10.94
C LEU A 216 -8.06 17.47 11.97
N VAL A 217 -7.79 18.40 12.88
CA VAL A 217 -8.76 18.88 13.87
C VAL A 217 -9.93 19.58 13.18
N ASP A 218 -9.68 20.43 12.18
CA ASP A 218 -10.73 21.10 11.41
C ASP A 218 -11.57 20.11 10.60
N LEU A 219 -10.93 19.10 10.00
CA LEU A 219 -11.62 18.00 9.32
C LEU A 219 -12.51 17.22 10.29
N ALA A 220 -11.99 16.84 11.46
CA ALA A 220 -12.76 16.12 12.47
C ALA A 220 -13.96 16.93 12.95
N ARG A 221 -13.76 18.20 13.31
CA ARG A 221 -14.82 19.12 13.76
C ARG A 221 -15.91 19.38 12.72
N SER A 222 -15.60 19.21 11.43
CA SER A 222 -16.54 19.34 10.31
C SER A 222 -17.07 17.99 9.80
N SER A 223 -16.80 16.91 10.53
CA SER A 223 -17.29 15.56 10.24
C SER A 223 -18.38 15.13 11.22
N GLY A 224 -18.92 13.92 11.06
CA GLY A 224 -19.79 13.28 12.04
C GLY A 224 -19.08 12.31 12.97
N GLY A 225 -17.77 12.12 12.79
CA GLY A 225 -16.96 11.14 13.52
C GLY A 225 -16.19 11.75 14.69
N ARG A 226 -15.33 10.94 15.27
CA ARG A 226 -14.48 11.33 16.41
C ARG A 226 -13.01 11.10 16.07
N LEU A 227 -12.17 12.07 16.36
CA LEU A 227 -10.72 11.97 16.18
C LEU A 227 -10.04 11.89 17.54
N MET A 228 -9.31 10.80 17.77
CA MET A 228 -8.42 10.61 18.91
C MET A 228 -7.02 11.07 18.50
N VAL A 229 -6.49 12.07 19.20
CA VAL A 229 -5.24 12.75 18.90
C VAL A 229 -4.20 12.37 19.95
N PRO A 230 -3.05 11.79 19.57
CA PRO A 230 -1.92 11.60 20.49
C PRO A 230 -1.32 12.96 20.81
N THR A 231 -1.15 13.25 22.08
CA THR A 231 -0.62 14.53 22.57
C THR A 231 0.42 14.32 23.65
N HIS A 232 1.45 15.16 23.64
CA HIS A 232 2.36 15.34 24.77
C HIS A 232 1.68 16.19 25.88
N SER A 233 2.30 16.26 27.06
CA SER A 233 1.66 16.72 28.30
C SER A 233 1.28 18.21 28.36
N GLU A 234 2.01 19.12 27.70
CA GLU A 234 1.83 20.58 27.85
C GLU A 234 1.51 21.31 26.52
N GLY A 235 0.83 22.47 26.59
CA GLY A 235 0.59 23.37 25.45
C GLY A 235 -0.80 23.28 24.79
N LEU A 236 -1.01 24.05 23.71
CA LEU A 236 -2.24 23.98 22.92
C LEU A 236 -2.31 22.66 22.14
N LEU A 237 -3.52 22.12 21.94
CA LEU A 237 -3.73 20.82 21.27
C LEU A 237 -2.92 20.67 19.98
N VAL A 238 -2.97 21.66 19.09
CA VAL A 238 -2.30 21.61 17.78
C VAL A 238 -0.77 21.68 17.90
N GLU A 239 -0.23 22.28 18.96
CA GLU A 239 1.21 22.45 19.17
C GLU A 239 1.84 21.19 19.77
N ARG A 240 1.08 20.44 20.57
CA ARG A 240 1.55 19.23 21.27
C ARG A 240 1.10 17.92 20.63
N ALA A 241 0.38 18.00 19.52
CA ALA A 241 -0.18 16.82 18.86
C ALA A 241 0.82 16.16 17.91
N GLY A 242 0.69 14.84 17.81
CA GLY A 242 1.43 14.01 16.89
C GLY A 242 2.66 13.36 17.50
N ALA A 243 3.23 12.47 16.71
CA ALA A 243 4.40 11.67 17.05
C ALA A 243 5.05 11.20 15.74
N ASP A 244 6.37 11.23 15.67
CA ASP A 244 7.13 10.77 14.52
C ASP A 244 7.41 9.29 14.62
N LEU A 245 6.82 8.47 13.74
CA LEU A 245 7.02 7.02 13.71
C LEU A 245 8.47 6.58 13.53
N LEU A 246 9.38 7.45 13.07
CA LEU A 246 10.81 7.13 13.02
C LEU A 246 11.51 7.30 14.37
N HIS A 247 11.07 8.23 15.21
CA HIS A 247 11.77 8.66 16.43
C HIS A 247 10.99 8.31 17.71
N ASP A 248 9.67 8.43 17.68
CA ASP A 248 8.76 8.18 18.80
C ASP A 248 8.16 6.76 18.74
N LEU A 249 8.83 5.83 18.05
CA LEU A 249 8.30 4.50 17.75
C LEU A 249 7.78 3.72 18.99
N PRO A 250 8.55 3.57 20.09
CA PRO A 250 8.05 2.89 21.29
C PRO A 250 6.91 3.66 21.96
N THR A 251 6.97 4.99 21.97
CA THR A 251 5.93 5.86 22.54
C THR A 251 4.59 5.70 21.80
N VAL A 252 4.61 5.66 20.46
CA VAL A 252 3.41 5.41 19.66
C VAL A 252 2.89 3.98 19.86
N ALA A 253 3.78 2.99 19.94
CA ALA A 253 3.37 1.61 20.17
C ALA A 253 2.63 1.47 21.51
N GLU A 254 3.14 2.07 22.59
CA GLU A 254 2.50 2.03 23.90
C GLU A 254 1.16 2.80 23.90
N TRP A 255 1.11 3.97 23.25
CA TRP A 255 -0.14 4.71 23.09
C TRP A 255 -1.22 3.90 22.37
N VAL A 256 -0.87 3.24 21.26
CA VAL A 256 -1.80 2.37 20.52
C VAL A 256 -2.24 1.19 21.37
N ARG A 257 -1.33 0.56 22.12
CA ARG A 257 -1.66 -0.53 23.04
C ARG A 257 -2.64 -0.11 24.12
N GLY A 258 -2.51 1.11 24.64
CA GLY A 258 -3.38 1.68 25.67
C GLY A 258 -4.78 2.09 25.21
N LEU A 259 -5.07 2.08 23.90
CA LEU A 259 -6.41 2.40 23.38
C LEU A 259 -7.43 1.33 23.78
N ARG A 260 -8.65 1.76 24.11
CA ARG A 260 -9.72 0.87 24.60
C ARG A 260 -10.51 0.22 23.46
N GLY A 261 -10.87 -1.04 23.66
CA GLY A 261 -11.73 -1.82 22.75
C GLY A 261 -11.04 -2.26 21.46
N PRO A 262 -11.77 -2.98 20.58
CA PRO A 262 -11.22 -3.56 19.36
C PRO A 262 -10.59 -2.51 18.44
N LEU A 263 -9.39 -2.82 17.94
CA LEU A 263 -8.61 -1.91 17.10
C LEU A 263 -8.46 -2.44 15.68
N VAL A 264 -8.48 -1.52 14.73
CA VAL A 264 -8.02 -1.77 13.36
C VAL A 264 -6.78 -0.94 13.12
N LEU A 265 -5.60 -1.57 13.03
CA LEU A 265 -4.34 -0.88 12.77
C LEU A 265 -4.08 -0.79 11.27
N GLY A 266 -4.28 0.40 10.73
CA GLY A 266 -4.09 0.70 9.31
C GLY A 266 -2.77 1.38 8.99
N ASN A 267 -2.01 0.79 8.06
CA ASN A 267 -0.75 1.34 7.59
C ASN A 267 -0.92 2.08 6.26
N TYR A 268 -0.91 3.42 6.32
CA TYR A 268 -1.02 4.31 5.16
C TYR A 268 0.19 5.24 4.99
N VAL A 269 1.25 5.01 5.75
CA VAL A 269 2.44 5.87 5.69
C VAL A 269 3.05 5.86 4.30
N TYR A 270 3.57 7.02 3.91
CA TYR A 270 4.34 7.18 2.69
C TYR A 270 5.35 8.31 2.89
N ALA A 271 6.57 8.07 2.44
CA ALA A 271 7.59 9.10 2.28
C ALA A 271 8.32 8.91 0.94
N ASP A 272 9.22 9.82 0.59
CA ASP A 272 10.00 9.72 -0.64
C ASP A 272 11.34 8.99 -0.38
N GLY A 273 11.73 8.08 -1.27
CA GLY A 273 13.05 7.44 -1.28
C GLY A 273 13.31 6.52 -0.07
N GLU A 274 14.47 6.68 0.57
CA GLU A 274 14.89 5.87 1.72
C GLU A 274 13.98 6.06 2.94
N ALA A 275 13.48 7.28 3.17
CA ALA A 275 12.57 7.54 4.28
C ALA A 275 11.32 6.65 4.23
N ASN A 276 10.85 6.31 3.02
CA ASN A 276 9.71 5.41 2.84
C ASN A 276 9.98 4.00 3.40
N LEU A 277 11.18 3.47 3.12
CA LEU A 277 11.58 2.15 3.59
C LEU A 277 11.73 2.16 5.12
N ARG A 278 12.36 3.21 5.66
CA ARG A 278 12.56 3.40 7.10
C ARG A 278 11.22 3.45 7.84
N VAL A 279 10.30 4.31 7.41
CA VAL A 279 8.99 4.46 8.08
C VAL A 279 8.11 3.22 7.89
N SER A 280 8.17 2.55 6.73
CA SER A 280 7.41 1.31 6.53
C SER A 280 7.91 0.19 7.44
N THR A 281 9.23 0.09 7.64
CA THR A 281 9.84 -0.87 8.59
C THR A 281 9.47 -0.53 10.03
N ALA A 282 9.56 0.75 10.41
CA ALA A 282 9.18 1.20 11.74
C ALA A 282 7.73 0.81 12.06
N VAL A 283 6.82 1.08 11.13
CA VAL A 283 5.41 0.70 11.27
C VAL A 283 5.21 -0.82 11.34
N ASP A 284 5.94 -1.63 10.56
CA ASP A 284 5.80 -3.08 10.66
C ASP A 284 6.30 -3.62 12.01
N ALA A 285 7.40 -3.07 12.53
CA ALA A 285 7.90 -3.40 13.86
C ALA A 285 6.88 -3.04 14.95
N LEU A 286 6.26 -1.86 14.87
CA LEU A 286 5.15 -1.47 15.75
C LEU A 286 3.96 -2.42 15.59
N THR A 287 3.57 -2.76 14.36
CA THR A 287 2.47 -3.69 14.09
C THR A 287 2.74 -5.05 14.73
N ALA A 288 3.94 -5.60 14.58
CA ALA A 288 4.32 -6.87 15.20
C ALA A 288 4.28 -6.80 16.74
N HIS A 289 4.78 -5.69 17.32
CA HIS A 289 4.75 -5.47 18.76
C HIS A 289 3.32 -5.38 19.32
N VAL A 290 2.45 -4.58 18.69
CA VAL A 290 1.05 -4.42 19.11
C VAL A 290 0.26 -5.73 18.92
N ALA A 291 0.48 -6.44 17.81
CA ALA A 291 -0.17 -7.73 17.54
C ALA A 291 0.22 -8.81 18.56
N GLY A 292 1.46 -8.77 19.09
CA GLY A 292 1.89 -9.67 20.16
C GLY A 292 1.24 -9.37 21.52
N ALA A 293 0.66 -8.18 21.70
CA ALA A 293 0.11 -7.72 22.97
C ALA A 293 -1.43 -7.65 23.00
N ARG A 294 -2.10 -7.82 21.85
CA ARG A 294 -3.56 -7.64 21.70
C ARG A 294 -4.19 -8.78 20.91
N ASP A 295 -5.26 -9.34 21.44
CA ASP A 295 -6.09 -10.38 20.80
C ASP A 295 -7.26 -9.81 19.98
N ASP A 296 -7.59 -8.53 20.19
CA ASP A 296 -8.69 -7.81 19.54
C ASP A 296 -8.24 -6.88 18.39
N LEU A 297 -7.10 -7.22 17.77
CA LEU A 297 -6.47 -6.44 16.70
C LEU A 297 -6.79 -6.99 15.31
N ALA A 298 -7.33 -6.13 14.46
CA ALA A 298 -7.36 -6.33 13.01
C ALA A 298 -6.31 -5.44 12.32
N LEU A 299 -5.82 -5.85 11.15
CA LEU A 299 -4.86 -5.07 10.37
C LEU A 299 -5.47 -4.59 9.05
N ALA A 300 -5.05 -3.41 8.59
CA ALA A 300 -5.51 -2.84 7.32
C ALA A 300 -4.35 -2.30 6.47
N PHE A 301 -4.34 -2.67 5.19
CA PHE A 301 -3.29 -2.32 4.24
C PHE A 301 -3.86 -2.02 2.85
N LEU A 302 -3.16 -1.14 2.12
CA LEU A 302 -3.38 -0.95 0.69
C LEU A 302 -2.19 -1.48 -0.09
N ALA A 303 -2.42 -2.57 -0.83
CA ALA A 303 -1.40 -3.08 -1.73
C ALA A 303 -1.28 -2.16 -2.96
N THR A 304 -0.05 -1.89 -3.39
CA THR A 304 0.17 -1.10 -4.61
C THR A 304 -0.21 -1.92 -5.85
N PRO A 305 -0.88 -1.36 -6.86
CA PRO A 305 -1.19 -2.10 -8.07
C PRO A 305 0.04 -2.25 -8.98
N THR A 306 1.13 -1.54 -8.67
CA THR A 306 2.38 -1.51 -9.45
C THR A 306 3.43 -2.48 -8.92
N ASP A 307 3.00 -3.68 -8.57
CA ASP A 307 3.84 -4.80 -8.13
C ASP A 307 3.58 -6.04 -9.01
N VAL A 308 4.21 -7.16 -8.68
CA VAL A 308 3.94 -8.46 -9.29
C VAL A 308 2.85 -9.20 -8.51
N TYR A 309 1.84 -9.69 -9.22
CA TYR A 309 0.71 -10.41 -8.67
C TYR A 309 0.40 -11.68 -9.43
N GLY A 310 -0.08 -12.69 -8.71
CA GLY A 310 -0.89 -13.73 -9.32
C GLY A 310 -2.28 -13.22 -9.62
N VAL A 311 -2.78 -13.60 -10.78
CA VAL A 311 -4.09 -13.19 -11.27
C VAL A 311 -4.89 -14.40 -11.74
N PRO A 312 -6.22 -14.34 -11.61
CA PRO A 312 -7.10 -15.41 -12.04
C PRO A 312 -7.06 -15.60 -13.57
N ALA A 313 -7.44 -16.80 -14.04
CA ALA A 313 -7.45 -17.15 -15.46
C ALA A 313 -8.35 -16.22 -16.30
N GLU A 314 -9.41 -15.72 -15.67
CA GLU A 314 -10.37 -14.77 -16.21
C GLU A 314 -9.70 -13.44 -16.56
N ALA A 315 -8.71 -12.99 -15.77
CA ALA A 315 -7.93 -11.79 -16.08
C ALA A 315 -7.03 -12.01 -17.31
N VAL A 316 -6.40 -13.18 -17.43
CA VAL A 316 -5.58 -13.55 -18.59
C VAL A 316 -6.42 -13.62 -19.87
N THR A 317 -7.60 -14.24 -19.78
CA THR A 317 -8.52 -14.39 -20.91
C THR A 317 -9.05 -13.02 -21.36
N PHE A 318 -9.43 -12.16 -20.42
CA PHE A 318 -9.84 -10.78 -20.73
C PHE A 318 -8.71 -10.00 -21.42
N SER A 319 -7.49 -10.09 -20.91
CA SER A 319 -6.32 -9.43 -21.50
C SER A 319 -6.04 -9.91 -22.92
N ALA A 320 -6.14 -11.22 -23.18
CA ALA A 320 -5.99 -11.80 -24.52
C ALA A 320 -7.06 -11.28 -25.48
N GLN A 321 -8.33 -11.24 -25.06
CA GLN A 321 -9.43 -10.70 -25.87
C GLN A 321 -9.25 -9.21 -26.16
N SER A 322 -8.80 -8.43 -25.17
CA SER A 322 -8.52 -6.99 -25.31
C SER A 322 -7.35 -6.71 -26.25
N TYR A 323 -6.33 -7.57 -26.22
CA TYR A 323 -5.19 -7.52 -27.15
C TYR A 323 -5.64 -7.74 -28.59
N ASP A 324 -6.59 -8.66 -28.78
CA ASP A 324 -7.09 -9.02 -30.10
C ASP A 324 -8.15 -8.01 -30.59
N SER A 325 -9.01 -7.44 -29.76
CA SER A 325 -10.15 -6.61 -30.22
C SER A 325 -9.81 -5.23 -30.81
N GLY A 326 -8.61 -4.70 -30.56
CA GLY A 326 -8.22 -3.34 -30.98
C GLY A 326 -7.99 -3.18 -32.49
N ARG A 327 -9.04 -2.86 -33.28
CA ARG A 327 -8.96 -2.69 -34.75
C ARG A 327 -7.88 -1.72 -35.24
N VAL A 328 -7.78 -0.52 -34.64
CA VAL A 328 -6.76 0.49 -35.00
C VAL A 328 -5.38 0.09 -34.49
N ALA A 329 -5.32 -0.48 -33.28
CA ALA A 329 -4.07 -0.97 -32.70
C ALA A 329 -3.51 -2.14 -33.53
N ARG A 330 -4.33 -3.07 -34.03
CA ARG A 330 -3.91 -4.17 -34.92
C ARG A 330 -3.18 -3.71 -36.17
N LEU A 331 -3.54 -2.55 -36.73
CA LEU A 331 -2.93 -2.02 -37.95
C LEU A 331 -1.56 -1.37 -37.68
N VAL A 332 -1.44 -0.60 -36.59
CA VAL A 332 -0.25 0.18 -36.26
C VAL A 332 0.79 -0.64 -35.47
N ARG A 333 0.33 -1.63 -34.72
CA ARG A 333 1.15 -2.43 -33.81
C ARG A 333 2.26 -3.23 -34.50
N PRO A 334 2.04 -3.92 -35.64
CA PRO A 334 3.12 -4.65 -36.30
C PRO A 334 4.28 -3.72 -36.63
N ALA A 335 3.99 -2.52 -37.17
CA ALA A 335 5.01 -1.52 -37.46
C ALA A 335 5.76 -1.06 -36.19
N VAL A 336 5.05 -0.71 -35.11
CA VAL A 336 5.66 -0.30 -33.83
C VAL A 336 6.51 -1.42 -33.21
N ARG A 337 6.03 -2.67 -33.27
CA ARG A 337 6.78 -3.83 -32.78
C ARG A 337 8.02 -4.08 -33.63
N THR A 338 7.93 -4.01 -34.95
CA THR A 338 9.09 -4.18 -35.85
C THR A 338 10.15 -3.10 -35.60
N ILE A 339 9.74 -1.83 -35.54
CA ILE A 339 10.66 -0.70 -35.29
C ILE A 339 11.33 -0.81 -33.92
N SER A 340 10.61 -1.28 -32.90
CA SER A 340 11.15 -1.43 -31.54
C SER A 340 11.90 -2.74 -31.28
N GLY A 341 12.07 -3.61 -32.29
CA GLY A 341 12.64 -4.95 -32.09
C GLY A 341 11.82 -5.82 -31.14
N GLY A 342 10.50 -5.66 -31.14
CA GLY A 342 9.55 -6.40 -30.30
C GLY A 342 9.51 -5.95 -28.83
N ARG A 343 10.14 -4.83 -28.48
CA ARG A 343 10.24 -4.34 -27.10
C ARG A 343 8.98 -3.60 -26.64
N LEU A 344 8.25 -2.96 -27.54
CA LEU A 344 7.03 -2.22 -27.24
C LEU A 344 5.77 -3.06 -27.53
N LEU A 345 4.67 -2.74 -26.84
CA LEU A 345 3.37 -3.38 -27.02
C LEU A 345 3.47 -4.92 -26.94
N LYS A 346 4.11 -5.45 -25.90
CA LYS A 346 4.12 -6.88 -25.59
C LYS A 346 2.78 -7.30 -25.02
N ARG A 347 2.40 -8.58 -25.18
CA ARG A 347 1.21 -9.15 -24.49
C ARG A 347 1.41 -9.00 -22.98
N ASN A 348 0.35 -8.72 -22.23
CA ASN A 348 0.44 -8.69 -20.76
C ASN A 348 0.81 -10.08 -20.21
N TYR A 349 0.30 -11.14 -20.84
CA TYR A 349 0.58 -12.53 -20.48
C TYR A 349 1.07 -13.34 -21.68
N ALA A 350 1.87 -14.37 -21.41
CA ALA A 350 2.15 -15.38 -22.41
C ALA A 350 0.86 -16.16 -22.75
N PRO A 351 0.62 -16.54 -24.02
CA PRO A 351 -0.54 -17.37 -24.37
C PRO A 351 -0.60 -18.65 -23.55
N GLY A 352 -1.77 -18.98 -22.99
CA GLY A 352 -1.98 -20.20 -22.19
C GLY A 352 -1.56 -20.11 -20.72
N SER A 353 -1.14 -18.94 -20.21
CA SER A 353 -0.82 -18.77 -18.78
C SER A 353 -2.07 -19.00 -17.91
N ASN A 354 -1.99 -19.95 -16.96
CA ASN A 354 -3.06 -20.22 -16.01
C ASN A 354 -2.49 -20.86 -14.72
N PRO A 355 -2.49 -20.17 -13.56
CA PRO A 355 -2.88 -18.76 -13.38
C PRO A 355 -1.92 -17.79 -14.09
N GLY A 356 -2.30 -16.51 -14.19
CA GLY A 356 -1.46 -15.50 -14.84
C GLY A 356 -0.55 -14.78 -13.84
N LEU A 357 0.64 -14.36 -14.29
CA LEU A 357 1.53 -13.52 -13.50
C LEU A 357 1.57 -12.10 -14.07
N ALA A 358 0.93 -11.15 -13.39
CA ALA A 358 0.88 -9.75 -13.81
C ALA A 358 2.10 -8.99 -13.28
N ASP A 359 3.10 -8.75 -14.14
CA ASP A 359 4.25 -7.89 -13.81
C ASP A 359 3.91 -6.42 -14.10
N SER A 360 3.38 -5.73 -13.09
CA SER A 360 2.97 -4.33 -13.17
C SER A 360 3.99 -3.37 -12.55
N MET A 361 5.22 -3.83 -12.29
CA MET A 361 6.24 -3.02 -11.63
C MET A 361 6.60 -1.77 -12.45
N VAL A 362 6.59 -0.62 -11.78
CA VAL A 362 7.00 0.67 -12.36
C VAL A 362 8.40 1.01 -11.88
N LEU A 363 9.38 0.84 -12.77
CA LEU A 363 10.82 0.94 -12.44
C LEU A 363 11.21 2.28 -11.81
N GLN A 364 10.52 3.36 -12.19
CA GLN A 364 10.75 4.72 -11.70
C GLN A 364 10.44 4.90 -10.22
N GLN A 365 9.66 4.00 -9.60
CA GLN A 365 9.41 4.03 -8.15
C GLN A 365 10.62 3.51 -7.34
N GLY A 366 11.46 2.67 -7.96
CA GLY A 366 12.73 2.21 -7.40
C GLY A 366 12.61 1.07 -6.37
N PRO A 367 13.77 0.48 -5.98
CA PRO A 367 13.83 -0.70 -5.12
C PRO A 367 13.29 -0.46 -3.69
N ASN A 368 13.48 0.74 -3.14
CA ASN A 368 13.04 1.06 -1.79
C ASN A 368 11.51 1.12 -1.69
N TYR A 369 10.85 1.64 -2.73
CA TYR A 369 9.40 1.67 -2.80
C TYR A 369 8.82 0.27 -2.88
N ILE A 370 9.34 -0.59 -3.78
CA ILE A 370 8.79 -1.93 -3.96
C ILE A 370 9.01 -2.79 -2.71
N LEU A 371 10.16 -2.66 -2.04
CA LEU A 371 10.41 -3.37 -0.78
C LEU A 371 9.46 -2.92 0.32
N ALA A 372 9.25 -1.61 0.47
CA ALA A 372 8.31 -1.05 1.44
C ALA A 372 6.86 -1.51 1.19
N LYS A 373 6.44 -1.65 -0.08
CA LYS A 373 5.11 -2.18 -0.42
C LYS A 373 5.02 -3.69 -0.30
N ARG A 374 6.12 -4.41 -0.54
CA ARG A 374 6.20 -5.86 -0.34
C ARG A 374 6.11 -6.23 1.13
N LEU A 375 6.70 -5.43 2.01
CA LEU A 375 6.59 -5.55 3.47
C LEU A 375 5.12 -5.62 3.93
N GLN A 376 4.27 -4.71 3.44
CA GLN A 376 2.84 -4.68 3.78
C GLN A 376 2.12 -5.97 3.38
N ARG A 377 2.44 -6.52 2.20
CA ARG A 377 1.88 -7.77 1.69
C ARG A 377 2.37 -8.99 2.50
N TRP A 378 3.64 -9.02 2.85
CA TRP A 378 4.21 -10.08 3.68
C TRP A 378 3.59 -10.10 5.07
N ARG A 379 3.43 -8.93 5.70
CA ARG A 379 2.77 -8.81 7.00
C ARG A 379 1.34 -9.28 6.96
N ALA A 380 0.57 -8.87 5.95
CA ALA A 380 -0.80 -9.32 5.77
C ALA A 380 -0.88 -10.85 5.61
N THR A 381 0.01 -11.43 4.80
CA THR A 381 0.12 -12.89 4.61
C THR A 381 0.40 -13.58 5.94
N ALA A 382 1.46 -13.17 6.65
CA ALA A 382 1.86 -13.78 7.93
C ALA A 382 0.74 -13.66 8.98
N ALA A 383 0.20 -12.45 9.19
CA ALA A 383 -0.82 -12.18 10.20
C ALA A 383 -2.11 -12.99 9.97
N ARG A 384 -2.53 -13.18 8.71
CA ARG A 384 -3.67 -14.05 8.39
C ARG A 384 -3.45 -15.49 8.83
N ARG A 385 -2.22 -16.02 8.65
CA ARG A 385 -1.85 -17.38 9.08
C ARG A 385 -1.67 -17.48 10.59
N ASP A 386 -1.40 -16.36 11.24
CA ASP A 386 -1.33 -16.27 12.70
C ASP A 386 -2.73 -16.04 13.34
N GLY A 387 -3.80 -16.04 12.52
CA GLY A 387 -5.18 -15.97 12.98
C GLY A 387 -5.77 -14.56 13.07
N LEU A 388 -5.02 -13.52 12.71
CA LEU A 388 -5.54 -12.14 12.72
C LEU A 388 -6.50 -11.89 11.55
N GLU A 389 -7.48 -11.04 11.80
CA GLU A 389 -8.31 -10.42 10.77
C GLU A 389 -7.48 -9.38 10.01
N VAL A 390 -7.44 -9.48 8.68
CA VAL A 390 -6.64 -8.57 7.84
C VAL A 390 -7.39 -8.15 6.60
N SER A 391 -7.60 -6.84 6.44
CA SER A 391 -8.04 -6.21 5.20
C SER A 391 -6.83 -5.78 4.38
N LEU A 392 -6.46 -6.54 3.35
CA LEU A 392 -5.47 -6.15 2.33
C LEU A 392 -6.18 -6.07 0.99
N ASN A 393 -6.28 -4.87 0.42
CA ASN A 393 -6.91 -4.69 -0.89
C ASN A 393 -5.93 -3.98 -1.85
N VAL A 394 -5.84 -4.47 -3.09
CA VAL A 394 -5.07 -3.80 -4.16
C VAL A 394 -5.77 -2.51 -4.56
N ALA A 395 -5.11 -1.38 -4.31
CA ALA A 395 -5.65 -0.05 -4.59
C ALA A 395 -5.36 0.38 -6.04
N PRO A 396 -6.20 1.23 -6.66
CA PRO A 396 -6.00 1.61 -8.06
C PRO A 396 -4.83 2.60 -8.24
N PRO A 397 -4.24 2.66 -9.45
CA PRO A 397 -3.37 3.75 -9.83
C PRO A 397 -4.08 5.07 -9.61
N THR A 398 -3.50 5.97 -8.81
CA THR A 398 -4.18 7.18 -8.34
C THR A 398 -3.33 8.42 -8.55
N ARG A 399 -3.95 9.53 -8.99
CA ARG A 399 -3.28 10.84 -9.20
C ARG A 399 -3.02 11.58 -7.88
N THR A 400 -2.32 10.95 -6.94
CA THR A 400 -1.89 11.57 -5.68
C THR A 400 -0.80 12.61 -5.92
N ARG A 401 -0.66 13.60 -5.04
CA ARG A 401 0.40 14.61 -5.09
C ARG A 401 1.80 13.99 -5.14
N SER A 402 2.06 12.92 -4.38
CA SER A 402 3.36 12.23 -4.39
C SER A 402 3.74 11.71 -5.78
N VAL A 403 2.80 11.08 -6.49
CA VAL A 403 2.98 10.60 -7.86
C VAL A 403 3.13 11.77 -8.85
N MET A 404 2.27 12.79 -8.73
CA MET A 404 2.23 13.91 -9.68
C MET A 404 3.47 14.80 -9.64
N LYS A 405 4.27 14.77 -8.56
CA LYS A 405 5.58 15.43 -8.48
C LYS A 405 6.59 14.88 -9.50
N ASN A 406 6.49 13.60 -9.86
CA ASN A 406 7.37 13.00 -10.87
C ASN A 406 6.80 13.22 -12.27
N ARG A 407 7.43 14.09 -13.07
CA ARG A 407 6.96 14.47 -14.42
C ARG A 407 6.77 13.27 -15.35
N ALA A 408 7.62 12.25 -15.26
CA ALA A 408 7.51 11.06 -16.11
C ALA A 408 6.28 10.22 -15.72
N LEU A 409 6.05 10.01 -14.42
CA LEU A 409 4.86 9.30 -13.94
C LEU A 409 3.57 10.08 -14.23
N ALA A 410 3.57 11.39 -14.02
CA ALA A 410 2.43 12.25 -14.34
C ALA A 410 2.05 12.17 -15.83
N ALA A 411 3.04 12.24 -16.73
CA ALA A 411 2.81 12.09 -18.17
C ALA A 411 2.31 10.68 -18.54
N ALA A 412 2.90 9.63 -17.94
CA ALA A 412 2.44 8.26 -18.14
C ALA A 412 0.97 8.09 -17.73
N TYR A 413 0.58 8.63 -16.58
CA TYR A 413 -0.79 8.55 -16.06
C TYR A 413 -1.79 9.34 -16.90
N ALA A 414 -1.36 10.45 -17.52
CA ALA A 414 -2.18 11.19 -18.48
C ALA A 414 -2.44 10.40 -19.78
N GLY A 415 -1.51 9.52 -20.18
CA GLY A 415 -1.63 8.67 -21.37
C GLY A 415 -2.20 7.27 -21.14
N ALA A 416 -2.26 6.81 -19.88
CA ALA A 416 -2.50 5.43 -19.49
C ALA A 416 -3.82 4.83 -20.03
N TYR A 417 -4.88 5.62 -20.07
CA TYR A 417 -6.20 5.18 -20.55
C TYR A 417 -6.17 4.63 -21.99
N ARG A 418 -5.23 5.08 -22.83
CA ARG A 418 -5.06 4.57 -24.21
C ARG A 418 -4.59 3.12 -24.27
N PHE A 419 -4.10 2.61 -23.15
CA PHE A 419 -3.60 1.25 -23.00
C PHE A 419 -4.48 0.42 -22.06
N GLY A 420 -5.72 0.87 -21.80
CA GLY A 420 -6.68 0.18 -20.95
C GLY A 420 -6.37 0.30 -19.46
N VAL A 421 -5.65 1.36 -19.06
CA VAL A 421 -5.34 1.62 -17.64
C VAL A 421 -6.06 2.87 -17.16
N ASP A 422 -6.98 2.70 -16.22
CA ASP A 422 -7.70 3.78 -15.57
C ASP A 422 -6.95 4.28 -14.35
N VAL A 423 -6.68 5.58 -14.36
CA VAL A 423 -6.07 6.27 -13.21
C VAL A 423 -7.13 7.07 -12.49
N PHE A 424 -7.32 6.75 -11.20
CA PHE A 424 -8.38 7.26 -10.37
C PHE A 424 -8.01 8.60 -9.73
N SER A 425 -9.02 9.34 -9.28
CA SER A 425 -8.82 10.52 -8.44
C SER A 425 -8.59 10.08 -6.99
N PRO A 426 -7.81 10.81 -6.17
CA PRO A 426 -7.63 10.48 -4.76
C PRO A 426 -8.94 10.29 -4.00
N ALA A 427 -9.92 11.18 -4.20
CA ALA A 427 -11.22 11.10 -3.53
C ALA A 427 -12.00 9.82 -3.90
N THR A 428 -11.95 9.41 -5.18
CA THR A 428 -12.58 8.17 -5.65
C THR A 428 -11.90 6.97 -5.02
N SER A 429 -10.58 6.87 -5.12
CA SER A 429 -9.81 5.73 -4.60
C SER A 429 -9.95 5.62 -3.09
N ASN A 430 -9.79 6.72 -2.36
CA ASN A 430 -9.92 6.78 -0.91
C ASN A 430 -11.26 6.22 -0.43
N THR A 431 -12.36 6.72 -1.02
CA THR A 431 -13.72 6.31 -0.63
C THR A 431 -13.99 4.85 -1.02
N LEU A 432 -13.53 4.40 -2.18
CA LEU A 432 -13.68 3.02 -2.64
C LEU A 432 -12.90 2.04 -1.76
N MET A 433 -11.64 2.34 -1.46
CA MET A 433 -10.81 1.47 -0.61
C MET A 433 -11.30 1.47 0.84
N ALA A 434 -11.85 2.58 1.33
CA ALA A 434 -12.50 2.63 2.64
C ALA A 434 -13.76 1.75 2.69
N ALA A 435 -14.54 1.68 1.60
CA ALA A 435 -15.69 0.76 1.52
C ALA A 435 -15.24 -0.70 1.55
N LEU A 436 -14.19 -1.06 0.82
CA LEU A 436 -13.64 -2.43 0.88
C LEU A 436 -13.10 -2.79 2.27
N LEU A 437 -12.44 -1.85 2.96
CA LEU A 437 -12.05 -2.01 4.36
C LEU A 437 -13.28 -2.26 5.25
N VAL A 438 -14.33 -1.46 5.11
CA VAL A 438 -15.58 -1.61 5.87
C VAL A 438 -16.22 -2.97 5.62
N HIS A 439 -16.31 -3.39 4.36
CA HIS A 439 -16.80 -4.71 3.99
C HIS A 439 -16.01 -5.81 4.72
N ASP A 440 -14.68 -5.77 4.61
CA ASP A 440 -13.80 -6.82 5.13
C ASP A 440 -13.90 -7.01 6.64
N LEU A 441 -14.16 -5.92 7.38
CA LEU A 441 -14.29 -5.92 8.83
C LEU A 441 -15.69 -6.30 9.34
N ASN A 442 -16.71 -6.31 8.47
CA ASN A 442 -18.09 -6.63 8.86
C ASN A 442 -18.57 -7.96 8.27
N ALA A 443 -18.32 -8.20 6.99
CA ALA A 443 -18.62 -9.47 6.31
C ALA A 443 -17.54 -10.54 6.57
N GLY A 444 -16.36 -10.13 7.03
CA GLY A 444 -15.19 -10.98 7.19
C GLY A 444 -14.41 -11.16 5.89
N THR A 445 -13.20 -11.70 6.00
CA THR A 445 -12.27 -11.86 4.88
C THR A 445 -12.26 -13.27 4.28
N GLY A 446 -13.24 -14.09 4.67
CA GLY A 446 -13.39 -15.47 4.21
C GLY A 446 -12.34 -16.44 4.77
N PRO A 447 -12.39 -17.72 4.34
CA PRO A 447 -11.41 -18.74 4.72
C PRO A 447 -10.04 -18.44 4.09
N LEU A 448 -8.99 -18.96 4.71
CA LEU A 448 -7.64 -18.89 4.16
C LEU A 448 -7.57 -19.56 2.78
N ARG A 449 -6.85 -18.92 1.87
CA ARG A 449 -6.55 -19.40 0.52
C ARG A 449 -5.07 -19.12 0.21
N ASP A 450 -4.55 -19.66 -0.89
CA ASP A 450 -3.21 -19.29 -1.37
C ASP A 450 -3.02 -17.76 -1.35
N PRO A 451 -1.89 -17.22 -0.85
CA PRO A 451 -1.71 -15.78 -0.66
C PRO A 451 -2.04 -14.94 -1.90
N TRP A 452 -1.67 -15.41 -3.10
CA TRP A 452 -1.95 -14.69 -4.34
C TRP A 452 -3.45 -14.59 -4.65
N ARG A 453 -4.26 -15.59 -4.26
CA ARG A 453 -5.72 -15.57 -4.43
C ARG A 453 -6.37 -14.59 -3.46
N GLU A 454 -5.85 -14.51 -2.23
CA GLU A 454 -6.28 -13.52 -1.24
C GLU A 454 -5.97 -12.10 -1.72
N GLU A 455 -4.80 -11.89 -2.33
CA GLU A 455 -4.42 -10.58 -2.91
C GLU A 455 -5.20 -10.22 -4.17
N ALA A 456 -5.58 -11.20 -4.98
CA ALA A 456 -6.37 -10.99 -6.19
C ALA A 456 -7.84 -10.68 -5.87
N ASP A 457 -8.32 -11.17 -4.73
CA ASP A 457 -9.68 -10.93 -4.29
C ASP A 457 -9.93 -9.45 -4.00
N LYS A 458 -11.06 -8.92 -4.47
CA LYS A 458 -11.47 -7.51 -4.36
C LYS A 458 -10.44 -6.51 -4.91
N ALA A 459 -9.54 -6.95 -5.78
CA ALA A 459 -8.52 -6.09 -6.34
C ALA A 459 -9.11 -4.98 -7.24
N VAL A 460 -8.70 -3.74 -7.01
CA VAL A 460 -9.01 -2.59 -7.86
C VAL A 460 -7.74 -2.15 -8.57
N HIS A 461 -7.34 -2.86 -9.61
CA HIS A 461 -6.02 -2.70 -10.25
C HIS A 461 -5.99 -1.65 -11.38
N GLY A 462 -7.10 -0.96 -11.63
CA GLY A 462 -7.23 0.07 -12.67
C GLY A 462 -6.86 -0.41 -14.07
N GLY A 463 -7.10 -1.68 -14.40
CA GLY A 463 -6.81 -2.22 -15.73
C GLY A 463 -5.40 -2.77 -15.93
N LEU A 464 -4.49 -2.67 -14.94
CA LEU A 464 -3.13 -3.20 -15.08
C LEU A 464 -3.08 -4.72 -15.31
N TRP A 465 -4.03 -5.48 -14.78
CA TRP A 465 -4.10 -6.93 -14.98
C TRP A 465 -4.86 -7.29 -16.25
N ARG A 466 -6.04 -6.69 -16.46
CA ARG A 466 -6.93 -6.99 -17.58
C ARG A 466 -6.56 -6.27 -18.89
N GLY A 467 -5.61 -5.34 -18.84
CA GLY A 467 -5.15 -4.58 -19.98
C GLY A 467 -4.47 -5.45 -21.06
N PRO A 468 -4.46 -5.01 -22.32
CA PRO A 468 -3.91 -5.77 -23.44
C PRO A 468 -2.38 -5.90 -23.42
N TYR A 469 -1.67 -4.95 -22.80
CA TYR A 469 -0.21 -4.87 -22.91
C TYR A 469 0.47 -4.97 -21.56
N GLU A 470 1.67 -5.55 -21.54
CA GLU A 470 2.57 -5.45 -20.40
C GLU A 470 2.82 -3.96 -20.12
N PRO A 471 2.58 -3.46 -18.89
CA PRO A 471 2.66 -2.03 -18.58
C PRO A 471 3.99 -1.40 -19.03
N ARG A 472 5.13 -2.05 -18.76
CA ARG A 472 6.46 -1.54 -19.13
C ARG A 472 6.67 -1.38 -20.64
N SER A 473 5.98 -2.20 -21.45
CA SER A 473 6.05 -2.15 -22.91
C SER A 473 5.18 -1.05 -23.53
N ALA A 474 4.26 -0.47 -22.75
CA ALA A 474 3.29 0.55 -23.18
C ALA A 474 3.52 1.92 -22.53
N LEU A 475 3.99 1.95 -21.28
CA LEU A 475 4.19 3.17 -20.48
C LEU A 475 5.13 4.17 -21.17
N GLY A 476 6.19 3.72 -21.85
CA GLY A 476 7.09 4.62 -22.59
C GLY A 476 6.38 5.39 -23.71
N ILE A 477 5.41 4.77 -24.38
CA ILE A 477 4.56 5.42 -25.39
C ILE A 477 3.55 6.35 -24.70
N ALA A 478 2.98 5.92 -23.57
CA ALA A 478 2.05 6.73 -22.77
C ALA A 478 2.68 8.05 -22.31
N VAL A 479 3.95 8.04 -21.91
CA VAL A 479 4.71 9.24 -21.53
C VAL A 479 4.80 10.23 -22.69
N VAL A 480 5.17 9.77 -23.89
CA VAL A 480 5.28 10.64 -25.09
C VAL A 480 3.92 11.24 -25.45
N LEU A 481 2.87 10.43 -25.47
CA LEU A 481 1.51 10.88 -25.78
C LEU A 481 0.94 11.83 -24.71
N GLY A 482 1.28 11.61 -23.43
CA GLY A 482 0.88 12.46 -22.32
C GLY A 482 1.55 13.84 -22.35
N MET A 483 2.83 13.92 -22.73
CA MET A 483 3.56 15.19 -22.86
C MET A 483 2.98 16.10 -23.96
N GLY A 484 2.45 15.53 -25.04
CA GLY A 484 1.79 16.32 -26.10
C GLY A 484 0.52 17.03 -25.64
N ARG A 485 -0.15 16.51 -24.60
CA ARG A 485 -1.38 17.10 -24.04
C ARG A 485 -1.11 18.09 -22.89
N ALA A 486 0.03 17.98 -22.19
CA ALA A 486 0.42 18.94 -21.16
C ALA A 486 0.95 20.28 -21.73
N LYS A 487 1.15 20.36 -23.06
CA LYS A 487 1.54 21.56 -23.81
C LYS A 487 0.38 22.21 -24.58
N SER A 488 -0.82 21.64 -24.47
CA SER A 488 -2.10 22.18 -24.94
C SER A 488 -2.97 22.49 -23.74
#